data_AF-A0A934VJC2-F1
#
_entry.id   AF-A0A934VJC2-F1
#
_cell.length_a   1.000
_cell.length_b   1.000
_cell.length_c   1.000
_cell.angle_alpha   90.00
_cell.angle_beta   90.00
_cell.angle_gamma   90.00
#
_symmetry.space_group_name_H-M   'P 1'
#
loop_
_entity.id
_entity.type
_entity.pdbx_description
1 polymer ?
#
loop_
_entity_poly.entity_id
_entity_poly.type
_entity_poly.pdbx_seq_one_letter_code
_entity_poly.pdbx_strand_id
1 'polypeptide(L)'
;MFLTIPCLSFSQNNTDVSLFEKKEPSTQLTEVFSESGDMYLTLGHHGPAIENEYFALRMFFDKKAAIDVYSKSRPGLELKATGWYPTPEQQANGWGGDHYHVGDTVGLGGIRLWDGEKAIPLNPVSRRYGRVVKEGSVSFFEIRSECVPYKGSEIDILVRVTVFSSVRNAKVEAFALSDQEVQFATGLNYREG
;
A
#
# COMPACT_ATOMS: atom_id res chain seq x y z
N MET A 1 -41.79 0.88 32.67
CA MET A 1 -40.80 -0.06 32.12
C MET A 1 -40.30 0.53 30.82
N PHE A 2 -39.15 1.21 30.82
CA PHE A 2 -38.57 1.79 29.62
C PHE A 2 -37.63 0.76 28.99
N LEU A 3 -37.96 0.34 27.77
CA LEU A 3 -37.13 -0.56 26.98
C LEU A 3 -36.00 0.27 26.35
N THR A 4 -34.79 0.18 26.88
CA THR A 4 -33.59 0.71 26.20
C THR A 4 -33.22 -0.24 25.08
N ILE A 5 -33.49 0.14 23.84
CA ILE A 5 -32.98 -0.56 22.65
C ILE A 5 -31.49 -0.21 22.56
N PRO A 6 -30.57 -1.19 22.62
CA PRO A 6 -29.16 -0.90 22.41
C PRO A 6 -28.99 -0.47 20.95
N CYS A 7 -28.54 0.77 20.75
CA CYS A 7 -28.06 1.22 19.46
C CYS A 7 -26.82 0.39 19.15
N LEU A 8 -26.96 -0.63 18.32
CA LEU A 8 -25.84 -1.28 17.65
C LEU A 8 -25.23 -0.23 16.72
N SER A 9 -24.23 0.50 17.20
CA SER A 9 -23.37 1.30 16.35
C SER A 9 -22.63 0.33 15.44
N PHE A 10 -23.18 0.05 14.25
CA PHE A 10 -22.38 -0.48 13.16
C PHE A 10 -21.30 0.56 12.91
N SER A 11 -20.05 0.25 13.28
CA SER A 11 -18.90 1.00 12.79
C SER A 11 -19.07 1.12 11.27
N GLN A 12 -19.19 2.34 10.75
CA GLN A 12 -19.18 2.51 9.30
C GLN A 12 -17.89 1.87 8.78
N ASN A 13 -18.02 1.01 7.76
CA ASN A 13 -16.88 0.39 7.10
C ASN A 13 -16.30 1.38 6.10
N ASN A 14 -15.55 2.37 6.61
CA ASN A 14 -14.96 3.44 5.83
C ASN A 14 -13.55 3.08 5.37
N THR A 15 -13.33 1.84 4.97
CA THR A 15 -12.12 1.44 4.24
C THR A 15 -12.49 0.84 2.90
N ASP A 16 -11.57 0.88 1.95
CA ASP A 16 -11.72 0.15 0.70
C ASP A 16 -10.38 -0.32 0.14
N VAL A 17 -10.47 -1.25 -0.82
CA VAL A 17 -9.32 -1.77 -1.57
C VAL A 17 -9.48 -1.41 -3.03
N SER A 18 -8.37 -1.26 -3.75
CA SER A 18 -8.41 -1.16 -5.20
C SER A 18 -7.17 -1.78 -5.84
N LEU A 19 -7.42 -2.67 -6.79
CA LEU A 19 -6.42 -3.35 -7.59
C LEU A 19 -7.04 -3.68 -8.94
N PHE A 20 -6.46 -3.18 -10.02
CA PHE A 20 -6.95 -3.42 -11.37
C PHE A 20 -5.83 -3.21 -12.39
N GLU A 21 -5.97 -3.83 -13.57
CA GLU A 21 -5.10 -3.52 -14.70
C GLU A 21 -5.61 -2.30 -15.47
N LYS A 22 -4.70 -1.43 -15.94
CA LYS A 22 -5.06 -0.22 -16.70
C LYS A 22 -5.88 -0.51 -17.95
N LYS A 23 -5.71 -1.68 -18.55
CA LYS A 23 -6.46 -2.10 -19.75
C LYS A 23 -7.94 -2.40 -19.45
N GLU A 24 -8.27 -2.72 -18.19
CA GLU A 24 -9.61 -3.11 -17.74
C GLU A 24 -9.94 -2.45 -16.39
N PRO A 25 -10.04 -1.11 -16.33
CA PRO A 25 -10.14 -0.38 -15.07
C PRO A 25 -11.45 -0.62 -14.29
N SER A 26 -12.48 -1.14 -14.96
CA SER A 26 -13.75 -1.50 -14.34
C SER A 26 -13.72 -2.83 -13.59
N THR A 27 -12.69 -3.66 -13.80
CA THR A 27 -12.57 -5.00 -13.21
C THR A 27 -11.59 -4.97 -12.06
N GLN A 28 -12.10 -5.05 -10.83
CA GLN A 28 -11.25 -5.18 -9.65
C GLN A 28 -10.75 -6.62 -9.52
N LEU A 29 -9.45 -6.75 -9.25
CA LEU A 29 -8.78 -8.00 -8.92
C LEU A 29 -8.60 -8.09 -7.40
N THR A 30 -8.50 -9.32 -6.90
CA THR A 30 -8.14 -9.57 -5.49
C THR A 30 -6.65 -9.87 -5.33
N GLU A 31 -6.00 -10.32 -6.40
CA GLU A 31 -4.58 -10.67 -6.42
C GLU A 31 -3.96 -10.52 -7.80
N VAL A 32 -2.64 -10.38 -7.83
CA VAL A 32 -1.80 -10.27 -9.02
C VAL A 32 -0.46 -10.97 -8.80
N PHE A 33 0.16 -11.39 -9.90
CA PHE A 33 1.42 -12.10 -9.88
C PHE A 33 2.29 -11.66 -11.06
N SER A 34 3.60 -11.56 -10.85
CA SER A 34 4.57 -11.21 -11.88
C SER A 34 5.85 -12.02 -11.74
N GLU A 35 6.26 -12.66 -12.84
CA GLU A 35 7.56 -13.34 -12.96
C GLU A 35 8.73 -12.35 -13.09
N SER A 36 8.51 -11.14 -13.60
CA SER A 36 9.55 -10.10 -13.62
C SER A 36 9.68 -9.35 -12.30
N GLY A 37 8.68 -9.49 -11.43
CA GLY A 37 8.50 -8.66 -10.25
C GLY A 37 8.01 -7.24 -10.54
N ASP A 38 7.77 -6.88 -11.80
CA ASP A 38 7.35 -5.54 -12.22
C ASP A 38 5.99 -5.58 -12.92
N MET A 39 5.06 -4.77 -12.43
CA MET A 39 3.75 -4.49 -13.05
C MET A 39 3.40 -3.00 -12.95
N TYR A 40 4.39 -2.13 -12.74
CA TYR A 40 4.18 -0.69 -12.50
C TYR A 40 3.42 -0.03 -13.65
N LEU A 41 3.73 -0.38 -14.90
CA LEU A 41 3.04 0.17 -16.06
C LEU A 41 1.69 -0.51 -16.32
N THR A 42 1.48 -1.72 -15.81
CA THR A 42 0.29 -2.55 -16.05
C THR A 42 -0.85 -2.22 -15.09
N LEU A 43 -0.56 -1.96 -13.80
CA LEU A 43 -1.57 -1.75 -12.76
C LEU A 43 -1.98 -0.28 -12.65
N GLY A 44 -3.28 -0.02 -12.43
CA GLY A 44 -3.89 1.31 -12.34
C GLY A 44 -3.09 2.31 -11.51
N HIS A 45 -3.04 2.06 -10.20
CA HIS A 45 -2.33 2.89 -9.22
C HIS A 45 -0.80 2.73 -9.27
N HIS A 46 -0.24 2.02 -10.26
CA HIS A 46 1.12 1.48 -10.27
C HIS A 46 1.39 0.37 -9.22
N GLY A 47 0.33 -0.17 -8.63
CA GLY A 47 0.38 -1.23 -7.62
C GLY A 47 -0.98 -1.43 -6.93
N PRO A 48 -1.06 -2.30 -5.91
CA PRO A 48 -2.24 -2.38 -5.05
C PRO A 48 -2.40 -1.09 -4.25
N ALA A 49 -3.64 -0.70 -4.01
CA ALA A 49 -3.98 0.44 -3.19
C ALA A 49 -5.09 0.12 -2.18
N ILE A 50 -5.07 0.83 -1.06
CA ILE A 50 -6.08 0.79 -0.01
C ILE A 50 -6.36 2.20 0.47
N GLU A 51 -7.55 2.44 0.99
CA GLU A 51 -7.92 3.73 1.55
C GLU A 51 -8.77 3.60 2.80
N ASN A 52 -8.69 4.60 3.67
CA ASN A 52 -9.73 4.90 4.65
C ASN A 52 -10.32 6.29 4.37
N GLU A 53 -11.21 6.81 5.21
CA GLU A 53 -11.80 8.12 4.98
C GLU A 53 -10.76 9.26 4.93
N TYR A 54 -9.57 9.10 5.51
CA TYR A 54 -8.61 10.20 5.67
C TYR A 54 -7.48 10.24 4.64
N PHE A 55 -7.07 9.09 4.10
CA PHE A 55 -5.99 8.99 3.11
C PHE A 55 -6.07 7.67 2.34
N ALA A 56 -5.26 7.54 1.29
CA ALA A 56 -5.00 6.25 0.65
C ALA A 56 -3.51 5.95 0.59
N LEU A 57 -3.17 4.66 0.54
CA LEU A 57 -1.82 4.16 0.38
C LEU A 57 -1.77 3.21 -0.81
N ARG A 58 -0.68 3.27 -1.56
CA ARG A 58 -0.28 2.25 -2.54
C ARG A 58 1.10 1.74 -2.21
N MET A 59 1.47 0.61 -2.78
CA MET A 59 2.86 0.20 -2.87
C MET A 59 3.22 -0.04 -4.32
N PHE A 60 4.30 0.58 -4.81
CA PHE A 60 4.72 0.41 -6.20
C PHE A 60 5.08 -1.05 -6.47
N PHE A 61 4.52 -1.61 -7.54
CA PHE A 61 4.78 -2.97 -7.99
C PHE A 61 6.01 -2.99 -8.93
N ASP A 62 7.15 -2.47 -8.46
CA ASP A 62 8.44 -2.42 -9.17
C ASP A 62 9.62 -2.50 -8.19
N LYS A 63 10.84 -2.30 -8.69
CA LYS A 63 12.06 -2.32 -7.86
C LYS A 63 12.06 -1.31 -6.69
N LYS A 64 11.25 -0.24 -6.74
CA LYS A 64 11.19 0.73 -5.65
C LYS A 64 10.53 0.13 -4.42
N ALA A 65 9.46 -0.64 -4.63
CA ALA A 65 8.67 -1.25 -3.56
C ALA A 65 8.31 -0.26 -2.43
N ALA A 66 8.09 1.00 -2.81
CA ALA A 66 7.91 2.09 -1.87
C ALA A 66 6.42 2.36 -1.63
N ILE A 67 6.09 2.82 -0.42
CA ILE A 67 4.72 3.12 -0.02
C ILE A 67 4.43 4.60 -0.28
N ASP A 68 3.42 4.88 -1.10
CA ASP A 68 3.06 6.24 -1.48
C ASP A 68 1.71 6.66 -0.87
N VAL A 69 1.50 7.97 -0.74
CA VAL A 69 0.38 8.56 -0.01
C VAL A 69 -0.47 9.42 -0.95
N TYR A 70 -1.74 9.04 -1.04
CA TYR A 70 -2.78 9.90 -1.58
C TYR A 70 -3.38 10.74 -0.45
N SER A 71 -3.23 12.06 -0.56
CA SER A 71 -3.70 13.02 0.45
C SER A 71 -5.12 13.46 0.15
N LYS A 72 -6.04 13.27 1.09
CA LYS A 72 -7.43 13.73 0.97
C LYS A 72 -7.63 15.07 1.67
N SER A 73 -8.37 15.96 1.02
CA SER A 73 -8.73 17.27 1.57
C SER A 73 -9.97 17.19 2.48
N ARG A 74 -10.79 16.13 2.35
CA ARG A 74 -11.96 15.86 3.18
C ARG A 74 -12.10 14.36 3.50
N PRO A 75 -12.80 13.99 4.59
CA PRO A 75 -13.12 12.59 4.84
C PRO A 75 -14.00 11.98 3.74
N GLY A 76 -13.62 10.82 3.21
CA GLY A 76 -14.39 10.06 2.22
C GLY A 76 -13.57 8.99 1.50
N LEU A 77 -14.24 8.03 0.85
CA LEU A 77 -13.60 7.07 -0.06
C LEU A 77 -13.56 7.68 -1.46
N GLU A 78 -12.38 7.66 -2.10
CA GLU A 78 -12.13 8.39 -3.35
C GLU A 78 -11.56 7.51 -4.47
N LEU A 79 -10.83 6.44 -4.17
CA LEU A 79 -10.06 5.69 -5.18
C LEU A 79 -10.93 5.08 -6.27
N LYS A 80 -12.16 4.66 -5.94
CA LYS A 80 -13.11 4.13 -6.92
C LYS A 80 -13.45 5.13 -8.03
N ALA A 81 -13.47 6.42 -7.72
CA ALA A 81 -13.84 7.47 -8.65
C ALA A 81 -12.63 8.18 -9.30
N THR A 82 -11.45 8.12 -8.66
CA THR A 82 -10.27 8.85 -9.13
C THR A 82 -9.14 7.98 -9.68
N GLY A 83 -9.11 6.68 -9.38
CA GLY A 83 -8.04 5.80 -9.86
C GLY A 83 -6.62 6.29 -9.50
N TRP A 84 -6.46 6.86 -8.29
CA TRP A 84 -5.28 7.58 -7.78
C TRP A 84 -5.08 9.01 -8.32
N TYR A 85 -5.46 9.29 -9.57
CA TYR A 85 -5.19 10.56 -10.23
C TYR A 85 -6.48 11.31 -10.56
N PRO A 86 -7.01 12.12 -9.62
CA PRO A 86 -8.19 12.93 -9.88
C PRO A 86 -7.93 13.96 -11.00
N THR A 87 -8.98 14.28 -11.75
CA THR A 87 -8.94 15.35 -12.75
C THR A 87 -8.82 16.72 -12.08
N PRO A 88 -8.38 17.78 -12.80
CA PRO A 88 -8.37 19.13 -12.26
C PRO A 88 -9.74 19.60 -11.75
N GLU A 89 -10.83 19.20 -12.41
CA GLU A 89 -12.20 19.49 -11.98
C GLU A 89 -12.54 18.77 -10.67
N GLN A 90 -12.16 17.49 -10.52
CA GLN A 90 -12.31 16.78 -9.26
C GLN A 90 -11.51 17.48 -8.16
N GLN A 91 -10.25 17.85 -8.38
CA GLN A 91 -9.46 18.57 -7.37
C GLN A 91 -10.06 19.92 -6.99
N ALA A 92 -10.57 20.69 -7.97
CA ALA A 92 -11.29 21.94 -7.71
C ALA A 92 -12.56 21.74 -6.86
N ASN A 93 -13.19 20.56 -6.96
CA ASN A 93 -14.35 20.16 -6.17
C ASN A 93 -13.99 19.46 -4.84
N GLY A 94 -12.74 19.59 -4.38
CA GLY A 94 -12.28 19.10 -3.08
C GLY A 94 -12.02 17.60 -3.02
N TRP A 95 -11.61 16.99 -4.14
CA TRP A 95 -10.98 15.66 -4.12
C TRP A 95 -9.50 15.78 -3.74
N GLY A 96 -8.90 14.67 -3.31
CA GLY A 96 -7.51 14.61 -2.90
C GLY A 96 -6.48 14.66 -4.04
N GLY A 97 -5.29 14.14 -3.79
CA GLY A 97 -4.25 14.08 -4.81
C GLY A 97 -2.97 13.36 -4.39
N ASP A 98 -2.18 13.02 -5.41
CA ASP A 98 -0.81 12.53 -5.29
C ASP A 98 0.14 13.74 -5.13
N HIS A 99 0.31 14.20 -3.88
CA HIS A 99 1.13 15.37 -3.55
C HIS A 99 2.50 15.01 -2.98
N TYR A 100 2.65 13.78 -2.48
CA TYR A 100 3.87 13.33 -1.82
C TYR A 100 4.80 12.67 -2.83
N HIS A 101 5.93 13.30 -3.12
CA HIS A 101 6.87 12.73 -4.08
C HIS A 101 7.83 11.74 -3.40
N VAL A 102 7.60 10.43 -3.56
CA VAL A 102 8.40 9.34 -2.95
C VAL A 102 9.88 9.34 -3.39
N GLY A 103 10.18 9.68 -4.65
CA GLY A 103 11.54 9.62 -5.19
C GLY A 103 12.17 8.23 -5.06
N ASP A 104 13.43 8.18 -4.61
CA ASP A 104 14.20 6.95 -4.39
C ASP A 104 14.16 6.45 -2.93
N THR A 105 13.23 6.97 -2.13
CA THR A 105 13.08 6.58 -0.72
C THR A 105 12.23 5.32 -0.55
N VAL A 106 12.03 4.88 0.69
CA VAL A 106 11.08 3.79 1.01
C VAL A 106 9.62 4.27 1.08
N GLY A 107 9.38 5.58 0.96
CA GLY A 107 8.05 6.15 1.11
C GLY A 107 7.57 6.17 2.56
N LEU A 108 6.24 6.20 2.78
CA LEU A 108 5.67 6.30 4.13
C LEU A 108 5.72 4.95 4.86
N GLY A 109 6.77 4.74 5.65
CA GLY A 109 6.92 3.53 6.47
C GLY A 109 7.29 2.28 5.67
N GLY A 110 7.62 2.42 4.38
CA GLY A 110 8.16 1.31 3.60
C GLY A 110 9.50 0.82 4.14
N ILE A 111 9.96 -0.31 3.63
CA ILE A 111 11.10 -1.02 4.20
C ILE A 111 12.15 -1.39 3.16
N ARG A 112 13.36 -1.58 3.64
CA ARG A 112 14.49 -2.23 2.99
C ARG A 112 15.07 -3.26 3.96
N LEU A 113 15.95 -4.11 3.45
CA LEU A 113 16.79 -4.94 4.32
C LEU A 113 18.01 -4.13 4.75
N TRP A 114 18.64 -4.49 5.87
CA TRP A 114 19.88 -3.89 6.34
C TRP A 114 20.97 -4.96 6.42
N ASP A 115 22.06 -4.80 5.68
CA ASP A 115 23.16 -5.78 5.67
C ASP A 115 24.17 -5.57 6.82
N GLY A 116 24.06 -4.46 7.55
CA GLY A 116 25.04 -4.03 8.57
C GLY A 116 25.74 -2.72 8.20
N GLU A 117 25.80 -2.41 6.89
CA GLU A 117 26.52 -1.25 6.35
C GLU A 117 25.60 -0.34 5.52
N LYS A 118 24.64 -0.91 4.79
CA LYS A 118 23.74 -0.19 3.89
C LYS A 118 22.36 -0.84 3.77
N ALA A 119 21.41 -0.03 3.31
CA ALA A 119 20.07 -0.49 3.01
C ALA A 119 20.03 -1.21 1.65
N ILE A 120 19.49 -2.42 1.64
CA ILE A 120 19.35 -3.28 0.45
C ILE A 120 17.88 -3.25 -0.02
N PRO A 121 17.63 -2.94 -1.30
CA PRO A 121 16.28 -2.93 -1.85
C PRO A 121 15.65 -4.33 -1.87
N LEU A 122 14.31 -4.40 -1.94
CA LEU A 122 13.58 -5.65 -2.17
C LEU A 122 13.63 -6.05 -3.66
N ASN A 123 14.82 -6.01 -4.25
CA ASN A 123 15.10 -6.26 -5.65
C ASN A 123 16.59 -6.63 -5.83
N PRO A 124 16.96 -7.51 -6.79
CA PRO A 124 16.10 -8.28 -7.69
C PRO A 124 15.18 -9.24 -6.93
N VAL A 125 14.17 -9.75 -7.63
CA VAL A 125 13.27 -10.80 -7.16
C VAL A 125 13.11 -11.84 -8.25
N SER A 126 12.90 -13.09 -7.86
CA SER A 126 12.50 -14.14 -8.82
C SER A 126 11.07 -13.95 -9.26
N ARG A 127 10.20 -13.51 -8.34
CA ARG A 127 8.76 -13.28 -8.54
C ARG A 127 8.23 -12.25 -7.56
N ARG A 128 7.08 -11.66 -7.89
CA ARG A 128 6.30 -10.85 -6.95
C ARG A 128 4.82 -11.20 -7.00
N TYR A 129 4.24 -11.40 -5.82
CA TYR A 129 2.81 -11.61 -5.61
C TYR A 129 2.24 -10.41 -4.87
N GLY A 130 1.03 -9.98 -5.23
CA GLY A 130 0.30 -8.97 -4.48
C GLY A 130 -1.16 -9.35 -4.30
N ARG A 131 -1.75 -8.98 -3.16
CA ARG A 131 -3.19 -9.14 -2.93
C ARG A 131 -3.77 -7.99 -2.14
N VAL A 132 -5.07 -7.80 -2.26
CA VAL A 132 -5.85 -6.83 -1.49
C VAL A 132 -7.00 -7.53 -0.77
N VAL A 133 -7.29 -7.11 0.46
CA VAL A 133 -8.35 -7.69 1.29
C VAL A 133 -9.07 -6.58 2.05
N LYS A 134 -10.40 -6.68 2.07
CA LYS A 134 -11.28 -5.86 2.90
C LYS A 134 -12.02 -6.78 3.86
N GLU A 135 -11.86 -6.55 5.16
CA GLU A 135 -12.46 -7.37 6.21
C GLU A 135 -12.92 -6.50 7.37
N GLY A 136 -14.20 -6.55 7.73
CA GLY A 136 -14.73 -5.76 8.84
C GLY A 136 -14.45 -4.27 8.65
N SER A 137 -13.75 -3.65 9.61
CA SER A 137 -13.38 -2.23 9.61
C SER A 137 -11.96 -1.96 9.12
N VAL A 138 -11.33 -2.92 8.43
CA VAL A 138 -9.97 -2.80 7.90
C VAL A 138 -9.89 -3.16 6.42
N SER A 139 -8.97 -2.50 5.73
CA SER A 139 -8.50 -2.90 4.42
C SER A 139 -7.00 -3.04 4.46
N PHE A 140 -6.45 -4.04 3.81
CA PHE A 140 -5.02 -4.21 3.68
C PHE A 140 -4.62 -4.70 2.30
N PHE A 141 -3.38 -4.43 1.93
CA PHE A 141 -2.72 -5.14 0.86
C PHE A 141 -1.49 -5.87 1.39
N GLU A 142 -1.07 -6.88 0.65
CA GLU A 142 0.20 -7.57 0.85
C GLU A 142 0.98 -7.60 -0.45
N ILE A 143 2.29 -7.46 -0.36
CA ILE A 143 3.23 -7.73 -1.45
C ILE A 143 4.30 -8.71 -0.94
N ARG A 144 4.43 -9.86 -1.61
CA ARG A 144 5.52 -10.81 -1.39
C ARG A 144 6.55 -10.67 -2.51
N SER A 145 7.77 -10.35 -2.14
CA SER A 145 8.96 -10.34 -2.99
C SER A 145 9.76 -11.61 -2.73
N GLU A 146 9.91 -12.47 -3.74
CA GLU A 146 10.56 -13.77 -3.61
C GLU A 146 12.03 -13.72 -4.03
N CYS A 147 12.86 -14.53 -3.38
CA CYS A 147 14.29 -14.65 -3.64
C CYS A 147 15.08 -13.32 -3.59
N VAL A 148 14.80 -12.46 -2.61
CA VAL A 148 15.57 -11.21 -2.42
C VAL A 148 16.98 -11.55 -1.92
N PRO A 149 18.06 -11.11 -2.60
CA PRO A 149 19.42 -11.37 -2.13
C PRO A 149 19.71 -10.68 -0.78
N TYR A 150 20.20 -11.45 0.19
CA TYR A 150 20.53 -10.93 1.52
C TYR A 150 21.66 -11.74 2.17
N LYS A 151 22.80 -11.08 2.48
CA LYS A 151 23.95 -11.69 3.19
C LYS A 151 24.41 -13.06 2.64
N GLY A 152 24.43 -13.20 1.32
CA GLY A 152 24.89 -14.43 0.64
C GLY A 152 23.83 -15.53 0.51
N SER A 153 22.58 -15.28 0.91
CA SER A 153 21.42 -16.14 0.69
C SER A 153 20.32 -15.39 -0.06
N GLU A 154 19.21 -16.08 -0.31
CA GLU A 154 17.98 -15.51 -0.84
C GLU A 154 16.87 -15.66 0.20
N ILE A 155 16.07 -14.61 0.39
CA ILE A 155 14.97 -14.60 1.35
C ILE A 155 13.68 -14.05 0.73
N ASP A 156 12.56 -14.63 1.13
CA ASP A 156 11.24 -14.13 0.76
C ASP A 156 10.78 -13.09 1.78
N ILE A 157 10.31 -11.94 1.30
CA ILE A 157 9.84 -10.84 2.14
C ILE A 157 8.38 -10.54 1.85
N LEU A 158 7.54 -10.57 2.87
CA LEU A 158 6.15 -10.13 2.80
C LEU A 158 5.99 -8.77 3.49
N VAL A 159 5.48 -7.78 2.77
CA VAL A 159 5.07 -6.50 3.35
C VAL A 159 3.55 -6.43 3.37
N ARG A 160 2.95 -6.17 4.53
CA ARG A 160 1.52 -5.92 4.70
C ARG A 160 1.29 -4.47 5.11
N VAL A 161 0.39 -3.78 4.44
CA VAL A 161 -0.05 -2.43 4.82
C VAL A 161 -1.53 -2.46 5.11
N THR A 162 -1.92 -1.97 6.28
CA THR A 162 -3.32 -1.98 6.77
C THR A 162 -3.78 -0.57 7.08
N VAL A 163 -4.98 -0.22 6.65
CA VAL A 163 -5.71 0.98 7.08
C VAL A 163 -6.95 0.59 7.87
N PHE A 164 -7.37 1.50 8.75
CA PHE A 164 -8.47 1.27 9.69
C PHE A 164 -9.53 2.35 9.49
N SER A 165 -10.80 1.94 9.60
CA SER A 165 -11.92 2.88 9.60
C SER A 165 -11.86 3.81 10.82
N SER A 166 -12.32 5.05 10.68
CA SER A 166 -12.54 6.02 11.76
C SER A 166 -11.29 6.51 12.50
N VAL A 167 -10.09 6.08 12.12
CA VAL A 167 -8.82 6.58 12.66
C VAL A 167 -7.85 6.93 11.54
N ARG A 168 -7.09 8.03 11.71
CA ARG A 168 -6.07 8.46 10.74
C ARG A 168 -4.74 7.72 10.97
N ASN A 169 -4.78 6.39 10.97
CA ASN A 169 -3.62 5.53 11.20
C ASN A 169 -3.49 4.45 10.13
N ALA A 170 -2.26 4.03 9.85
CA ALA A 170 -1.94 2.83 9.07
C ALA A 170 -0.91 2.00 9.83
N LYS A 171 -0.89 0.69 9.56
CA LYS A 171 0.12 -0.23 10.07
C LYS A 171 0.89 -0.82 8.90
N VAL A 172 2.22 -0.72 8.95
CA VAL A 172 3.11 -1.42 8.02
C VAL A 172 3.81 -2.54 8.78
N GLU A 173 3.73 -3.75 8.25
CA GLU A 173 4.36 -4.94 8.80
C GLU A 173 5.25 -5.58 7.73
N ALA A 174 6.43 -6.02 8.11
CA ALA A 174 7.35 -6.74 7.25
C ALA A 174 7.71 -8.08 7.89
N PHE A 175 7.65 -9.14 7.11
CA PHE A 175 7.95 -10.50 7.53
C PHE A 175 9.03 -11.07 6.64
N ALA A 176 10.10 -11.58 7.24
CA ALA A 176 11.01 -12.48 6.56
C ALA A 176 10.44 -13.89 6.65
N LEU A 177 10.20 -14.51 5.50
CA LEU A 177 9.70 -15.88 5.42
C LEU A 177 10.90 -16.85 5.33
N SER A 178 11.76 -16.76 6.33
CA SER A 178 13.03 -17.52 6.43
C SER A 178 13.38 -17.75 7.89
N ASP A 179 14.15 -18.82 8.17
CA ASP A 179 14.71 -19.09 9.49
C ASP A 179 15.96 -18.25 9.79
N GLN A 180 16.50 -17.56 8.78
CA GLN A 180 17.63 -16.65 8.95
C GLN A 180 17.19 -15.37 9.67
N GLU A 181 18.03 -14.86 10.57
CA GLU A 181 17.82 -13.54 11.17
C GLU A 181 17.96 -12.44 10.11
N VAL A 182 16.90 -11.63 9.96
CA VAL A 182 16.81 -10.55 8.98
C VAL A 182 16.64 -9.22 9.69
N GLN A 183 17.47 -8.25 9.32
CA GLN A 183 17.33 -6.88 9.79
C GLN A 183 16.61 -6.04 8.74
N PHE A 184 15.59 -5.32 9.17
CA PHE A 184 14.86 -4.36 8.35
C PHE A 184 15.32 -2.94 8.65
N ALA A 185 15.34 -2.09 7.62
CA ALA A 185 15.51 -0.66 7.73
C ALA A 185 14.26 0.05 7.18
N THR A 186 13.83 1.11 7.86
CA THR A 186 12.77 2.03 7.42
C THR A 186 13.22 3.47 7.62
N GLY A 187 12.48 4.44 7.11
CA GLY A 187 12.83 5.85 7.25
C GLY A 187 11.76 6.77 6.70
N LEU A 188 12.00 8.07 6.88
CA LEU A 188 11.17 9.14 6.32
C LEU A 188 11.89 9.76 5.13
N ASN A 189 11.12 10.23 4.14
CA ASN A 189 11.69 10.97 3.04
C ASN A 189 12.09 12.37 3.52
N TYR A 190 13.40 12.64 3.48
CA TYR A 190 13.95 13.96 3.73
C TYR A 190 14.26 14.62 2.39
N ARG A 191 13.75 15.84 2.20
CA ARG A 191 14.09 16.71 1.09
C ARG A 191 14.65 18.00 1.67
N GLU A 192 15.81 18.42 1.18
CA GLU A 192 16.27 19.79 1.40
C GLU A 192 15.27 20.72 0.69
N GLY A 193 14.78 21.73 1.42
CA GLY A 193 13.78 22.69 0.96
C GLY A 193 14.35 23.79 0.09
#